data_AF-A0A9R0Q634-F1
#
_entry.id   AF-A0A9R0Q634-F1
#
_cell.length_a   1.000
_cell.length_b   1.000
_cell.length_c   1.000
_cell.angle_alpha   90.00
_cell.angle_beta   90.00
_cell.angle_gamma   90.00
#
_symmetry.space_group_name_H-M   'P 1'
#
loop_
_entity.id
_entity.type
_entity.pdbx_description
1 polymer ?
#
loop_
_entity_poly.entity_id
_entity_poly.type
_entity_poly.pdbx_seq_one_letter_code
_entity_poly.pdbx_strand_id
1 'polypeptide(L)'
;MGRAATALCKWEAIRSSLSPIPQSPRRDPSTPEAKKRGERERGRRRRRRSRRSEMVRKAKVEFDERPPDDFDPKNPYGDPVAMLEYREHLVREKWIQIETAKIIRDRLRWCYRIEGVNHHQKCRHLVDQYLESTRGVGWGKDHRPADLHEPKKVVEVEE
;
A
#
# COMPACT_ATOMS: atom_id res chain seq x y z
N MET A 1 -24.08 3.56 -42.15
CA MET A 1 -24.33 2.52 -41.12
C MET A 1 -23.81 1.17 -41.63
N GLY A 2 -22.52 0.83 -41.46
CA GLY A 2 -21.96 -0.35 -42.17
C GLY A 2 -20.67 -0.97 -41.63
N ARG A 3 -20.32 -0.77 -40.35
CA ARG A 3 -19.08 -1.34 -39.77
C ARG A 3 -19.29 -2.41 -38.68
N ALA A 4 -20.54 -2.65 -38.24
CA ALA A 4 -20.83 -3.60 -37.16
C ALA A 4 -20.99 -5.06 -37.65
N ALA A 5 -21.48 -5.28 -38.88
CA ALA A 5 -21.78 -6.63 -39.38
C ALA A 5 -20.53 -7.48 -39.64
N THR A 6 -19.40 -6.87 -39.98
CA THR A 6 -18.16 -7.61 -40.31
C THR A 6 -17.44 -8.19 -39.09
N ALA A 7 -17.65 -7.63 -37.90
CA ALA A 7 -17.03 -8.13 -36.66
C ALA A 7 -17.71 -9.41 -36.14
N LEU A 8 -19.04 -9.51 -36.29
CA LEU A 8 -19.82 -10.70 -35.90
C LEU A 8 -19.48 -11.91 -36.77
N CYS A 9 -19.40 -11.76 -38.10
CA CYS A 9 -19.00 -12.86 -38.98
C CYS A 9 -17.56 -13.35 -38.74
N LYS A 10 -16.62 -12.45 -38.37
CA LYS A 10 -15.25 -12.86 -38.03
C LYS A 10 -15.20 -13.66 -36.72
N TRP A 11 -16.01 -13.29 -35.72
CA TRP A 11 -16.09 -14.03 -34.45
C TRP A 11 -16.75 -15.41 -34.62
N GLU A 12 -17.82 -15.50 -35.42
CA GLU A 12 -18.48 -16.78 -35.73
C GLU A 12 -17.58 -17.72 -36.55
N ALA A 13 -16.81 -17.19 -37.50
CA ALA A 13 -15.83 -17.99 -38.27
C ALA A 13 -14.70 -18.53 -37.38
N ILE A 14 -14.18 -17.73 -36.44
CA ILE A 14 -13.18 -18.20 -35.46
C ILE A 14 -13.76 -19.30 -34.57
N ARG A 15 -14.98 -19.11 -34.04
CA ARG A 15 -15.68 -20.11 -33.22
C ARG A 15 -15.93 -21.42 -33.97
N SER A 16 -16.21 -21.36 -35.28
CA SER A 16 -16.43 -22.54 -36.12
C SER A 16 -15.14 -23.29 -36.46
N SER A 17 -13.98 -22.62 -36.42
CA SER A 17 -12.65 -23.21 -36.65
C SER A 17 -12.01 -23.85 -35.41
N LEU A 18 -12.56 -23.61 -34.22
CA LEU A 18 -12.09 -24.22 -32.97
C LEU A 18 -12.68 -25.62 -32.84
N SER A 19 -11.89 -26.64 -33.16
CA SER A 19 -12.23 -28.03 -32.89
C SER A 19 -12.65 -28.21 -31.43
N PRO A 20 -13.73 -28.96 -31.13
CA PRO A 20 -14.10 -29.27 -29.76
C PRO A 20 -12.90 -29.89 -29.04
N ILE A 21 -12.52 -29.30 -27.90
CA ILE A 21 -11.49 -29.88 -27.02
C ILE A 21 -11.95 -31.30 -26.70
N PRO A 22 -11.14 -32.35 -26.96
CA PRO A 22 -11.51 -33.71 -26.62
C PRO A 22 -11.79 -33.75 -25.13
N GLN A 23 -13.03 -34.09 -24.76
CA GLN A 23 -13.39 -34.22 -23.36
C GLN A 23 -12.56 -35.35 -22.79
N SER A 24 -11.58 -35.02 -21.95
CA SER A 24 -10.83 -36.02 -21.20
C SER A 24 -11.82 -36.88 -20.41
N PRO A 25 -11.71 -38.22 -20.40
CA PRO A 25 -12.61 -39.06 -19.64
C PRO A 25 -12.61 -38.60 -18.18
N ARG A 26 -13.81 -38.53 -17.58
CA ARG A 26 -13.94 -38.24 -16.16
C ARG A 26 -13.12 -39.30 -15.42
N ARG A 27 -12.11 -38.87 -14.64
CA ARG A 27 -11.30 -39.80 -13.86
C ARG A 27 -12.19 -40.50 -12.85
N ASP A 28 -12.33 -41.81 -12.98
CA ASP A 28 -13.03 -42.62 -12.00
C ASP A 28 -12.19 -42.74 -10.71
N PRO A 29 -12.71 -42.25 -9.56
CA PRO A 29 -11.98 -42.24 -8.30
C PRO A 29 -11.76 -43.65 -7.70
N SER A 30 -12.40 -44.66 -8.26
CA SER A 30 -12.26 -46.07 -7.86
C SER A 30 -10.98 -46.72 -8.40
N THR A 31 -10.34 -46.16 -9.44
CA THR A 31 -9.13 -46.73 -10.03
C THR A 31 -7.95 -46.75 -9.04
N PRO A 32 -7.13 -47.82 -9.02
CA PRO A 32 -6.00 -47.94 -8.10
C PRO A 32 -4.96 -46.82 -8.31
N GLU A 33 -4.84 -46.31 -9.53
CA GLU A 33 -3.97 -45.18 -9.88
C GLU A 33 -4.46 -43.85 -9.27
N ALA A 34 -5.77 -43.59 -9.30
CA ALA A 34 -6.37 -42.41 -8.67
C ALA A 34 -6.19 -42.41 -7.15
N LYS A 35 -6.33 -43.58 -6.50
CA LYS A 35 -6.07 -43.73 -5.05
C LYS A 35 -4.63 -43.41 -4.68
N LYS A 36 -3.65 -43.96 -5.42
CA LYS A 36 -2.21 -43.67 -5.22
C LYS A 36 -1.89 -42.18 -5.43
N ARG A 37 -2.49 -41.54 -6.43
CA ARG A 37 -2.34 -40.08 -6.65
C ARG A 37 -2.91 -39.27 -5.49
N GLY A 38 -4.08 -39.67 -4.97
CA GLY A 38 -4.72 -39.06 -3.81
C GLY A 38 -3.89 -39.19 -2.53
N GLU A 39 -3.26 -40.34 -2.29
CA GLU A 39 -2.33 -40.53 -1.16
C GLU A 39 -1.06 -39.67 -1.26
N ARG A 40 -0.44 -39.64 -2.46
CA ARG A 40 0.71 -38.74 -2.72
C ARG A 40 0.33 -37.27 -2.51
N GLU A 41 -0.86 -36.86 -2.94
CA GLU A 41 -1.34 -35.50 -2.76
C GLU A 41 -1.65 -35.20 -1.28
N ARG A 42 -2.25 -36.14 -0.55
CA ARG A 42 -2.43 -36.05 0.91
C ARG A 42 -1.09 -35.94 1.65
N GLY A 43 -0.09 -36.71 1.26
CA GLY A 43 1.28 -36.61 1.78
C GLY A 43 1.91 -35.25 1.53
N ARG A 44 1.76 -34.70 0.31
CA ARG A 44 2.20 -33.33 -0.02
C ARG A 44 1.47 -32.27 0.80
N ARG A 45 0.15 -32.40 1.01
CA ARG A 45 -0.64 -31.49 1.86
C ARG A 45 -0.21 -31.55 3.32
N ARG A 46 0.07 -32.74 3.86
CA ARG A 46 0.60 -32.92 5.23
C ARG A 46 1.97 -32.24 5.38
N ARG A 47 2.90 -32.44 4.44
CA ARG A 47 4.21 -31.75 4.44
C ARG A 47 4.07 -30.22 4.37
N ARG A 48 3.16 -29.70 3.54
CA ARG A 48 2.87 -28.25 3.48
C ARG A 48 2.29 -27.70 4.78
N ARG A 49 1.38 -28.43 5.42
CA ARG A 49 0.81 -28.04 6.74
C ARG A 49 1.88 -28.06 7.84
N SER A 50 2.74 -29.08 7.86
CA SER A 50 3.86 -29.16 8.79
C SER A 50 4.84 -27.99 8.60
N ARG A 51 5.27 -27.70 7.37
CA ARG A 51 6.10 -26.51 7.08
C ARG A 51 5.42 -25.19 7.45
N ARG A 52 4.10 -25.06 7.28
CA ARG A 52 3.33 -23.87 7.70
C ARG A 52 3.29 -23.71 9.23
N SER A 53 3.35 -24.80 9.98
CA SER A 53 3.42 -24.80 11.44
C SER A 53 4.82 -24.45 11.95
N GLU A 54 5.86 -24.69 11.15
CA GLU A 54 7.27 -24.43 11.47
C GLU A 54 7.68 -22.96 11.23
N MET A 55 6.88 -22.20 10.48
CA MET A 55 7.04 -20.75 10.34
C MET A 55 6.57 -20.07 11.64
N VAL A 56 7.48 -19.94 12.60
CA VAL A 56 7.26 -19.17 13.84
C VAL A 56 6.96 -17.72 13.46
N ARG A 57 5.71 -17.30 13.62
CA ARG A 57 5.35 -15.88 13.60
C ARG A 57 5.89 -15.29 14.90
N LYS A 58 6.96 -14.50 14.85
CA LYS A 58 7.35 -13.65 16.00
C LYS A 58 6.12 -12.81 16.38
N ALA A 59 5.66 -12.97 17.61
CA ALA A 59 4.37 -12.44 18.06
C ALA A 59 4.37 -10.92 18.26
N LYS A 60 5.56 -10.31 18.35
CA LYS A 60 5.74 -8.87 18.55
C LYS A 60 6.86 -8.39 17.65
N VAL A 61 6.56 -7.35 16.86
CA VAL A 61 7.56 -6.55 16.17
C VAL A 61 7.93 -5.43 17.14
N GLU A 62 9.18 -5.40 17.59
CA GLU A 62 9.70 -4.28 18.35
C GLU A 62 10.05 -3.16 17.36
N PHE A 63 9.59 -1.95 17.66
CA PHE A 63 9.87 -0.76 16.88
C PHE A 63 10.83 0.10 17.69
N ASP A 64 11.95 0.48 17.08
CA ASP A 64 12.92 1.37 17.71
C ASP A 64 12.45 2.83 17.54
N GLU A 65 11.89 3.39 18.62
CA GLU A 65 11.31 4.74 18.67
C GLU A 65 12.34 5.86 18.90
N ARG A 66 13.55 5.53 19.36
CA ARG A 66 14.53 6.54 19.77
C ARG A 66 15.43 6.97 18.61
N PRO A 67 15.79 8.26 18.53
CA PRO A 67 16.86 8.74 17.65
C PRO A 67 18.17 8.00 17.99
N PRO A 68 18.96 7.59 16.99
CA PRO A 68 20.32 7.12 17.23
C PRO A 68 21.16 8.25 17.84
N ASP A 69 21.79 8.01 18.99
CA ASP A 69 22.52 9.01 19.76
C ASP A 69 23.91 9.34 19.15
N ASP A 70 24.42 8.53 18.20
CA ASP A 70 25.81 8.57 17.70
C ASP A 70 26.03 9.36 16.39
N PHE A 71 25.05 10.11 15.88
CA PHE A 71 25.21 10.87 14.62
C PHE A 71 25.72 12.31 14.86
N ASP A 72 26.98 12.58 14.46
CA ASP A 72 27.59 13.92 14.48
C ASP A 72 27.25 14.75 13.22
N PRO A 73 26.48 15.85 13.32
CA PRO A 73 26.10 16.64 12.14
C PRO A 73 27.27 17.34 11.43
N LYS A 74 28.40 17.53 12.11
CA LYS A 74 29.58 18.22 11.58
C LYS A 74 30.42 17.35 10.65
N ASN A 75 30.37 16.03 10.81
CA ASN A 75 31.10 15.05 9.99
C ASN A 75 30.17 13.87 9.61
N PRO A 76 29.24 14.08 8.66
CA PRO A 76 28.17 13.12 8.36
C PRO A 76 28.64 11.81 7.71
N TYR A 77 29.91 11.72 7.30
CA TYR A 77 30.50 10.53 6.67
C TYR A 77 31.58 9.86 7.54
N GLY A 78 31.76 10.29 8.80
CA GLY A 78 32.74 9.71 9.71
C GLY A 78 32.50 8.22 9.94
N ASP A 79 31.25 7.87 10.29
CA ASP A 79 30.85 6.49 10.55
C ASP A 79 29.74 6.05 9.59
N PRO A 80 29.97 5.01 8.76
CA PRO A 80 28.98 4.55 7.79
C PRO A 80 27.74 3.94 8.45
N VAL A 81 27.87 3.39 9.66
CA VAL A 81 26.77 2.77 10.41
C VAL A 81 25.82 3.82 10.98
N ALA A 82 26.35 4.79 11.74
CA ALA A 82 25.56 5.87 12.35
C ALA A 82 24.81 6.70 11.28
N MET A 83 25.44 6.94 10.13
CA MET A 83 24.81 7.63 9.01
C MET A 83 23.59 6.87 8.45
N LEU A 84 23.69 5.54 8.32
CA LEU A 84 22.59 4.70 7.82
C LEU A 84 21.44 4.64 8.82
N GLU A 85 21.74 4.43 10.10
CA GLU A 85 20.73 4.40 11.17
C GLU A 85 19.96 5.73 11.27
N TYR A 86 20.68 6.86 11.17
CA TYR A 86 20.05 8.17 11.16
C TYR A 86 19.16 8.38 9.93
N ARG A 87 19.56 7.90 8.74
CA ARG A 87 18.71 7.93 7.53
C ARG A 87 17.44 7.10 7.71
N GLU A 88 17.53 5.93 8.32
CA GLU A 88 16.37 5.08 8.60
C GLU A 88 15.40 5.77 9.57
N HIS A 89 15.92 6.43 10.61
CA HIS A 89 15.12 7.22 11.54
C HIS A 89 14.43 8.40 10.84
N LEU A 90 15.16 9.18 10.02
CA LEU A 90 14.58 10.27 9.23
C LEU A 90 13.46 9.81 8.30
N VAL A 91 13.64 8.66 7.64
CA VAL A 91 12.60 8.08 6.79
C VAL A 91 11.39 7.70 7.63
N ARG A 92 11.57 7.07 8.80
CA ARG A 92 10.47 6.75 9.74
C ARG A 92 9.69 7.99 10.16
N GLU A 93 10.35 9.08 10.55
CA GLU A 93 9.70 10.34 10.89
C GLU A 93 8.87 10.92 9.73
N LYS A 94 9.40 10.86 8.50
CA LYS A 94 8.63 11.25 7.30
C LYS A 94 7.40 10.36 7.11
N TRP A 95 7.48 9.06 7.39
CA TRP A 95 6.31 8.17 7.36
C TRP A 95 5.29 8.52 8.44
N ILE A 96 5.73 8.85 9.67
CA ILE A 96 4.84 9.29 10.75
C ILE A 96 4.08 10.56 10.32
N GLN A 97 4.76 11.52 9.70
CA GLN A 97 4.10 12.72 9.16
C GLN A 97 3.09 12.40 8.05
N ILE A 98 3.40 11.42 7.17
CA ILE A 98 2.45 10.97 6.14
C ILE A 98 1.21 10.31 6.77
N GLU A 99 1.40 9.47 7.77
CA GLU A 99 0.30 8.77 8.46
C GLU A 99 -0.55 9.73 9.30
N THR A 100 0.05 10.72 9.97
CA THR A 100 -0.71 11.76 10.68
C THR A 100 -1.58 12.57 9.71
N ALA A 101 -1.07 12.93 8.54
CA ALA A 101 -1.87 13.59 7.50
C ALA A 101 -3.02 12.70 6.97
N LYS A 102 -2.83 11.37 6.92
CA LYS A 102 -3.91 10.42 6.58
C LYS A 102 -4.99 10.37 7.66
N ILE A 103 -4.61 10.36 8.94
CA ILE A 103 -5.59 10.39 10.05
C ILE A 103 -6.47 11.64 9.98
N ILE A 104 -5.87 12.81 9.72
CA ILE A 104 -6.64 14.05 9.59
C ILE A 104 -7.58 13.98 8.37
N ARG A 105 -7.12 13.41 7.25
CA ARG A 105 -7.96 13.20 6.06
C ARG A 105 -9.18 12.32 6.36
N ASP A 106 -9.01 11.27 7.16
CA ASP A 106 -10.12 10.38 7.53
C ASP A 106 -11.12 11.08 8.47
N ARG A 107 -10.62 11.86 9.44
CA ARG A 107 -11.46 12.71 10.29
C ARG A 107 -12.23 13.75 9.49
N LEU A 108 -11.58 14.36 8.50
CA LEU A 108 -12.21 15.30 7.58
C LEU A 108 -13.34 14.61 6.81
N ARG A 109 -13.06 13.46 6.19
CA ARG A 109 -14.06 12.67 5.46
C ARG A 109 -15.26 12.30 6.34
N TRP A 110 -15.01 11.97 7.59
CA TRP A 110 -16.05 11.70 8.57
C TRP A 110 -16.88 12.95 8.92
N CYS A 111 -16.23 14.11 9.13
CA CYS A 111 -16.90 15.39 9.38
C CYS A 111 -17.87 15.76 8.23
N TYR A 112 -17.41 15.66 6.97
CA TYR A 112 -18.25 15.89 5.80
C TYR A 112 -19.47 14.95 5.73
N ARG A 113 -19.32 13.71 6.22
CA ARG A 113 -20.41 12.73 6.23
C ARG A 113 -21.45 13.03 7.32
N ILE A 114 -21.03 13.55 8.48
CA ILE A 114 -21.93 13.83 9.61
C ILE A 114 -22.65 15.17 9.46
N GLU A 115 -21.92 16.23 9.11
CA GLU A 115 -22.45 17.60 9.12
C GLU A 115 -23.43 17.89 7.98
N GLY A 116 -23.29 17.19 6.84
CA GLY A 116 -24.08 17.44 5.64
C GLY A 116 -23.91 18.90 5.19
N VAL A 117 -24.99 19.68 5.21
CA VAL A 117 -25.01 21.08 4.72
C VAL A 117 -24.12 22.02 5.55
N ASN A 118 -23.88 21.72 6.83
CA ASN A 118 -23.12 22.60 7.74
C ASN A 118 -21.60 22.39 7.72
N HIS A 119 -21.08 21.58 6.80
CA HIS A 119 -19.66 21.24 6.75
C HIS A 119 -18.76 22.48 6.54
N HIS A 120 -19.26 23.54 5.92
CA HIS A 120 -18.50 24.76 5.63
C HIS A 120 -18.04 25.50 6.89
N GLN A 121 -18.88 25.54 7.93
CA GLN A 121 -18.57 26.26 9.17
C GLN A 121 -17.78 25.38 10.12
N LYS A 122 -18.20 24.12 10.27
CA LYS A 122 -17.64 23.24 11.30
C LYS A 122 -16.43 22.44 10.84
N CYS A 123 -16.33 21.99 9.58
CA CYS A 123 -15.17 21.22 9.12
C CYS A 123 -13.97 22.09 8.71
N ARG A 124 -14.10 23.43 8.72
CA ARG A 124 -13.05 24.37 8.27
C ARG A 124 -11.71 24.17 8.99
N HIS A 125 -11.73 24.05 10.32
CA HIS A 125 -10.52 23.84 11.11
C HIS A 125 -9.78 22.53 10.76
N LEU A 126 -10.52 21.46 10.44
CA LEU A 126 -9.93 20.19 9.98
C LEU A 126 -9.31 20.33 8.59
N VAL A 127 -9.91 21.14 7.71
CA VAL A 127 -9.33 21.45 6.39
C VAL A 127 -8.02 22.20 6.58
N ASP A 128 -7.99 23.22 7.43
CA ASP A 128 -6.79 24.00 7.68
C ASP A 128 -5.66 23.14 8.26
N GLN A 129 -5.96 22.28 9.26
CA GLN A 129 -5.01 21.30 9.81
C GLN A 129 -4.51 20.29 8.75
N TYR A 130 -5.40 19.83 7.85
CA TYR A 130 -5.01 18.94 6.76
C TYR A 130 -4.10 19.63 5.74
N LEU A 131 -4.40 20.88 5.39
CA LEU A 131 -3.57 21.66 4.48
C LEU A 131 -2.21 21.95 5.09
N GLU A 132 -2.15 22.29 6.37
CA GLU A 132 -0.90 22.49 7.10
C GLU A 132 -0.06 21.20 7.17
N SER A 133 -0.65 20.08 7.55
CA SER A 133 0.04 18.79 7.59
C SER A 133 0.47 18.26 6.22
N THR A 134 -0.07 18.76 5.11
CA THR A 134 0.35 18.33 3.74
C THR A 134 1.37 19.26 3.09
N ARG A 135 1.61 20.46 3.67
CA ARG A 135 2.57 21.46 3.18
C ARG A 135 4.03 21.14 3.45
N GLY A 136 4.37 20.12 4.25
CA GLY A 136 5.77 19.70 4.45
C GLY A 136 6.04 18.22 4.16
N VAL A 137 5.00 17.47 3.79
CA VAL A 137 4.99 16.02 3.98
C VAL A 137 4.99 15.26 2.65
N GLY A 138 6.07 14.51 2.38
CA GLY A 138 6.17 13.55 1.27
C GLY A 138 7.56 13.47 0.63
N TRP A 139 7.80 12.40 -0.14
CA TRP A 139 9.02 12.25 -0.95
C TRP A 139 8.87 13.05 -2.25
N GLY A 140 9.81 13.95 -2.52
CA GLY A 140 9.85 14.74 -3.75
C GLY A 140 8.97 16.00 -3.77
N LYS A 141 8.65 16.54 -2.59
CA LYS A 141 8.02 17.86 -2.47
C LYS A 141 9.03 19.00 -2.50
N ASP A 142 10.32 18.73 -2.31
CA ASP A 142 11.40 19.72 -2.44
C ASP A 142 11.51 20.31 -3.86
N HIS A 143 10.94 19.64 -4.87
CA HIS A 143 10.89 20.11 -6.26
C HIS A 143 9.65 20.97 -6.56
N ARG A 144 8.69 21.04 -5.62
CA ARG A 144 7.50 21.86 -5.77
C ARG A 144 7.89 23.31 -5.48
N PRO A 145 7.54 24.28 -6.34
CA PRO A 145 7.84 25.68 -6.08
C PRO A 145 7.31 26.10 -4.70
N ALA A 146 8.14 26.85 -3.99
CA ALA A 146 7.95 27.26 -2.60
C ALA A 146 6.60 27.94 -2.36
N ASP A 147 6.08 28.67 -3.36
CA ASP A 147 4.78 29.34 -3.33
C ASP A 147 3.58 28.42 -3.00
N LEU A 148 3.71 27.12 -3.26
CA LEU A 148 2.65 26.12 -3.04
C LEU A 148 2.89 25.25 -1.79
N HIS A 149 4.00 25.46 -1.08
CA HIS A 149 4.48 24.56 -0.03
C HIS A 149 4.91 25.27 1.25
N GLU A 150 5.37 26.52 1.16
CA GLU A 150 5.73 27.28 2.35
C GLU A 150 4.51 27.44 3.29
N PRO A 151 4.68 27.22 4.60
CA PRO A 151 3.70 27.67 5.57
C PRO A 151 3.52 29.17 5.37
N LYS A 152 2.27 29.66 5.44
CA LYS A 152 2.02 31.11 5.44
C LYS A 152 2.94 31.70 6.51
N LYS A 153 3.91 32.52 6.10
CA LYS A 153 4.78 33.24 7.03
C LYS A 153 3.84 33.95 8.00
N VAL A 154 3.85 33.51 9.25
CA VAL A 154 3.28 34.28 10.33
C VAL A 154 4.20 35.49 10.38
N VAL A 155 3.74 36.60 9.81
CA VAL A 155 4.42 37.87 10.00
C VAL A 155 4.23 38.16 11.48
N GLU A 156 5.23 37.82 12.28
CA GLU A 156 5.32 38.32 13.64
C GLU A 156 5.44 39.83 13.50
N VAL A 157 4.31 40.52 13.70
CA VAL A 157 4.29 41.96 13.93
C VAL A 157 4.83 42.11 15.34
N GLU A 158 6.15 42.26 15.45
CA GLU A 158 6.77 42.80 16.66
C GLU A 158 6.20 44.22 16.86
N GLU A 159 5.48 44.41 17.96
CA GLU A 159 5.01 45.71 18.47
C GLU A 159 6.12 46.42 19.23
#